data_AF-A0A093H8N6-F1
#
_entry.id   AF-A0A093H8N6-F1
#
_cell.length_a   1.000
_cell.length_b   1.000
_cell.length_c   1.000
_cell.angle_alpha   90.00
_cell.angle_beta   90.00
_cell.angle_gamma   90.00
#
_symmetry.space_group_name_H-M   'P 1'
#
loop_
_entity.id
_entity.type
_entity.pdbx_description
1 polymer ?
#
loop_
_entity_poly.entity_id
_entity_poly.type
_entity_poly.pdbx_seq_one_letter_code
_entity_poly.pdbx_strand_id
1 'polypeptide(L)' 'QILNMEDDQNWYKAELYGSEGFVPKNYIKVKPHPWYAGRISRHLAEELLLKRKHLGAFLIRESESAPGEFSISV' A
#
# COMPACT_ATOMS: atom_id res chain seq x y z
N GLN A 1 -7.21 9.74 -8.10
CA GLN A 1 -6.20 9.08 -7.23
C GLN A 1 -5.45 10.11 -6.39
N ILE A 2 -4.76 9.69 -5.32
CA ILE A 2 -3.87 10.60 -4.57
C ILE A 2 -2.49 10.57 -5.23
N LEU A 3 -1.92 11.74 -5.49
CA LEU A 3 -0.64 11.93 -6.18
C LEU A 3 0.51 12.23 -5.22
N ASN A 4 0.25 12.99 -4.15
CA ASN A 4 1.25 13.28 -3.12
C ASN A 4 0.59 13.41 -1.73
N MET A 5 1.24 12.85 -0.72
CA MET A 5 0.79 12.86 0.68
C MET A 5 1.75 13.57 1.65
N GLU A 6 2.94 13.96 1.20
CA GLU A 6 4.05 14.36 2.06
C GLU A 6 4.30 15.89 2.09
N ASP A 7 3.84 16.62 1.08
CA ASP A 7 4.17 18.05 0.91
C ASP A 7 3.53 18.99 1.95
N ASP A 8 2.36 18.64 2.49
CA ASP A 8 1.58 19.52 3.38
C ASP A 8 0.97 18.73 4.54
N GLN A 9 0.80 19.36 5.71
CA GLN A 9 0.27 18.71 6.90
C GLN A 9 -1.24 18.38 6.79
N ASN A 10 -2.02 19.22 6.13
CA ASN A 10 -3.49 19.22 6.12
C ASN A 10 -4.11 18.88 4.76
N TRP A 11 -3.32 18.87 3.69
CA TRP A 11 -3.79 18.63 2.33
C TRP A 11 -3.09 17.46 1.65
N TYR A 12 -3.81 16.79 0.75
CA TYR A 12 -3.26 15.85 -0.22
C TYR A 12 -3.38 16.41 -1.63
N LYS A 13 -2.37 16.19 -2.48
CA LYS A 13 -2.50 16.43 -3.91
C LYS A 13 -3.22 15.24 -4.53
N ALA A 14 -4.28 15.47 -5.30
CA ALA A 14 -5.10 14.42 -5.89
C ALA A 14 -5.49 14.75 -7.33
N GLU A 15 -5.87 13.72 -8.07
CA GLU A 15 -6.44 13.80 -9.42
C GLU A 15 -7.82 13.13 -9.44
N LEU A 16 -8.76 13.70 -10.19
CA LEU A 16 -10.05 13.11 -10.48
C LEU A 16 -10.49 13.48 -11.91
N TYR A 17 -10.74 12.46 -12.73
CA TYR A 17 -11.17 12.62 -14.13
C TYR A 17 -10.23 13.53 -14.96
N GLY A 18 -8.92 13.40 -14.74
CA GLY A 18 -7.88 14.19 -15.42
C GLY A 18 -7.68 15.60 -14.85
N SER A 19 -8.42 16.00 -13.82
CA SER A 19 -8.26 17.28 -13.14
C SER A 19 -7.48 17.11 -11.84
N GLU A 20 -6.39 17.87 -11.68
CA GLU A 20 -5.58 17.88 -10.46
C GLU A 20 -6.05 18.97 -9.47
N GLY A 21 -5.89 18.71 -8.17
CA GLY A 21 -6.19 19.67 -7.13
C GLY A 21 -5.77 19.18 -5.74
N PHE A 22 -6.21 19.91 -4.72
CA PHE A 22 -5.95 19.56 -3.33
C PHE A 22 -7.24 19.13 -2.63
N VAL A 23 -7.14 18.08 -1.82
CA VAL A 23 -8.24 17.58 -0.98
C VAL A 23 -7.81 17.59 0.49
N PRO A 24 -8.66 18.03 1.43
CA PRO A 24 -8.31 18.04 2.85
C PRO A 24 -8.13 16.62 3.37
N LYS A 25 -7.09 16.37 4.17
CA LYS A 25 -6.79 15.03 4.71
C LYS A 25 -7.92 14.47 5.56
N ASN A 26 -8.63 15.33 6.31
CA ASN A 26 -9.74 14.93 7.17
C ASN A 26 -11.06 14.63 6.42
N TYR A 27 -11.12 14.84 5.10
CA TYR A 27 -12.32 14.59 4.29
C TYR A 27 -12.26 13.28 3.51
N ILE A 28 -11.11 12.59 3.51
CA ILE A 28 -10.94 11.33 2.81
C ILE A 28 -10.27 10.29 3.71
N LYS A 29 -10.59 9.00 3.49
CA LYS A 29 -9.86 7.89 4.09
C LYS A 29 -9.06 7.18 3.00
N VAL A 30 -7.73 7.24 3.08
CA VAL A 30 -6.86 6.42 2.25
C VAL A 30 -6.91 5.00 2.79
N LYS A 31 -7.48 4.08 2.04
CA LYS A 31 -7.50 2.67 2.41
C LYS A 31 -6.21 2.01 1.92
N PRO A 32 -5.50 1.27 2.77
CA PRO A 32 -4.38 0.46 2.31
C PRO A 32 -4.88 -0.53 1.26
N HIS A 33 -4.05 -0.81 0.27
CA HIS A 33 -4.37 -1.82 -0.72
C HIS A 33 -4.46 -3.19 -0.04
N PRO A 34 -5.45 -4.05 -0.36
CA PRO A 34 -5.60 -5.37 0.26
C PRO A 34 -4.39 -6.30 0.04
N TRP A 35 -3.58 -6.01 -0.97
CA TRP A 35 -2.35 -6.73 -1.28
C TRP A 35 -1.12 -6.21 -0.53
N TYR A 36 -1.21 -5.07 0.17
CA TYR A 36 -0.11 -4.55 0.99
C TYR A 36 -0.25 -5.05 2.44
N ALA A 37 0.66 -5.92 2.86
CA ALA A 37 0.67 -6.51 4.19
C ALA A 37 1.50 -5.71 5.22
N GLY A 38 2.20 -4.66 4.79
CA GLY A 38 3.05 -3.87 5.66
C GLY A 38 4.30 -4.60 6.13
N ARG A 39 4.73 -4.33 7.36
CA ARG A 39 5.89 -4.96 7.99
C ARG A 39 5.55 -6.35 8.53
N ILE A 40 5.64 -7.36 7.66
CA ILE A 40 5.56 -8.77 8.02
C ILE A 40 6.81 -9.52 7.55
N SER A 41 7.14 -10.61 8.24
CA SER A 41 8.26 -11.46 7.84
C SER A 41 7.94 -12.26 6.58
N ARG A 42 8.98 -12.69 5.86
CA ARG A 42 8.85 -13.62 4.74
C ARG A 42 8.07 -14.87 5.13
N HIS A 43 8.37 -15.42 6.30
CA HIS A 43 7.73 -16.63 6.79
C HIS A 43 6.23 -16.44 7.02
N LEU A 44 5.83 -15.34 7.67
CA LEU A 44 4.41 -15.04 7.89
C LEU A 44 3.67 -14.80 6.55
N ALA A 45 4.33 -14.17 5.57
CA ALA A 45 3.78 -14.00 4.23
C ALA A 45 3.49 -15.34 3.55
N GLU A 46 4.43 -16.28 3.61
CA GLU A 46 4.26 -17.64 3.07
C GLU A 46 3.09 -18.37 3.76
N GLU A 47 2.98 -18.31 5.09
CA GLU A 47 1.84 -18.90 5.81
C GLU A 47 0.48 -18.31 5.42
N LEU A 48 0.41 -17.00 5.19
CA LEU A 48 -0.80 -16.31 4.75
C LEU A 48 -1.19 -16.71 3.32
N LEU A 49 -0.22 -16.91 2.44
CA LEU A 49 -0.43 -17.32 1.05
C LEU A 49 -0.85 -18.80 0.96
N LEU A 50 -0.27 -19.68 1.78
CA LEU A 50 -0.69 -21.09 1.86
C LEU A 50 -2.15 -21.26 2.27
N LYS A 51 -2.72 -20.30 3.01
CA LYS A 51 -4.15 -20.29 3.38
C LYS A 51 -5.06 -19.84 2.23
N ARG A 52 -4.51 -19.28 1.14
CA ARG A 52 -5.27 -18.80 -0.02
C ARG A 52 -5.49 -19.95 -1.00
N LYS A 53 -6.74 -20.18 -1.40
CA LYS A 53 -7.13 -21.31 -2.27
C LYS A 53 -7.07 -21.02 -3.78
N HIS A 54 -6.41 -19.95 -4.23
CA HIS A 54 -6.36 -19.59 -5.65
C HIS A 54 -4.93 -19.39 -6.12
N LEU A 55 -4.67 -19.80 -7.37
CA LEU A 55 -3.40 -19.59 -8.06
C LEU A 55 -3.16 -18.10 -8.28
N GLY A 56 -1.91 -17.68 -8.17
CA GLY A 56 -1.51 -16.28 -8.34
C GLY A 56 -1.85 -15.39 -7.13
N ALA A 57 -2.11 -15.97 -5.96
CA ALA A 57 -2.15 -15.21 -4.72
C ALA A 57 -0.79 -14.54 -4.49
N PHE A 58 -0.79 -13.26 -4.12
CA PHE A 58 0.43 -12.54 -3.79
C PHE A 58 0.15 -11.47 -2.75
N LEU A 59 1.21 -10.98 -2.12
CA LEU A 59 1.19 -9.79 -1.28
C LEU A 59 2.52 -9.04 -1.38
N ILE A 60 2.48 -7.75 -1.08
CA ILE A 60 3.64 -6.87 -0.95
C ILE A 60 3.87 -6.59 0.53
N ARG A 61 5.12 -6.68 0.97
CA ARG A 61 5.57 -6.43 2.35
C ARG A 61 6.83 -5.56 2.36
N GLU A 62 7.15 -4.97 3.51
CA GLU A 62 8.47 -4.36 3.72
C GLU A 62 9.58 -5.43 3.62
N SER A 63 10.70 -5.06 3.00
CA SER A 63 11.88 -5.93 2.89
C SER A 63 12.59 -6.03 4.25
N GLU A 64 12.82 -7.26 4.71
CA GLU A 64 13.57 -7.51 5.95
C GLU A 64 15.07 -7.27 5.77
N SER A 65 15.59 -7.45 4.56
CA SER A 65 17.02 -7.29 4.25
C SER A 65 17.39 -5.89 3.78
N ALA A 66 16.43 -5.09 3.31
CA ALA A 66 16.65 -3.75 2.79
C ALA A 66 15.60 -2.77 3.36
N PRO A 67 15.91 -2.08 4.47
CA PRO A 67 15.00 -1.12 5.07
C PRO A 67 14.56 -0.03 4.08
N GLY A 68 13.25 0.20 3.97
CA GLY A 68 12.67 1.17 3.04
C GLY A 68 12.33 0.59 1.66
N GLU A 69 12.75 -0.63 1.36
CA GLU A 69 12.36 -1.33 0.15
C GLU A 69 11.17 -2.28 0.38
N PHE A 70 10.54 -2.69 -0.73
CA PHE A 70 9.42 -3.62 -0.72
C PHE A 70 9.81 -4.97 -1.33
N SER A 71 9.19 -6.03 -0.85
CA SER A 71 9.31 -7.38 -1.38
C SER A 71 7.93 -7.91 -1.77
N ILE A 72 7.87 -8.67 -2.87
CA ILE A 72 6.68 -9.44 -3.26
C ILE A 72 6.82 -10.89 -2.80
N SER A 73 5.76 -11.42 -2.20
CA SER A 73 5.62 -12.83 -1.85
C SER A 73 4.46 -13.42 -2.65
N VAL A 74 4.68 -14.61 -3.22
CA VAL A 74 3.77 -15.35 -4.11
C VAL A 74 3.60 -16.78 -3.62
#